data_AF-A0A398DJB8-F1
#
_entry.id   AF-A0A398DJB8-F1
#
_cell.length_a   1.000
_cell.length_b   1.000
_cell.length_c   1.000
_cell.angle_alpha   90.00
_cell.angle_beta   90.00
_cell.angle_gamma   90.00
#
_symmetry.space_group_name_H-M   'P 1'
#
loop_
_entity.id
_entity.type
_entity.pdbx_description
1 polymer ?
#
loop_
_entity_poly.entity_id
_entity_poly.type
_entity_poly.pdbx_seq_one_letter_code
_entity_poly.pdbx_strand_id
1 'polypeptide(L)'
;MIYLDNFRSTMVAPEVWAAMRTAAIDEYAVPAAFTQCGTGAAELVERAQNRLAAAIGASQNEVVFTGSGTEAINIALWGSTWAQAVDKPEIVTSEIEYP
;
A
#
# COMPACT_ATOMS: atom_id res chain seq x y z
N MET A 1 -14.14 -20.57 20.19
CA MET A 1 -14.05 -20.75 18.73
C MET A 1 -12.58 -20.74 18.36
N ILE A 2 -12.11 -21.70 17.55
CA ILE A 2 -10.73 -21.74 17.05
C ILE A 2 -10.78 -21.24 15.60
N TYR A 3 -10.01 -20.20 15.27
CA TYR A 3 -9.98 -19.59 13.93
C TYR A 3 -8.74 -20.06 13.17
N LEU A 4 -8.93 -20.73 12.04
CA LEU A 4 -7.87 -21.34 11.23
C LEU A 4 -7.94 -20.90 9.75
N ASP A 5 -8.43 -19.69 9.46
CA ASP A 5 -8.64 -19.16 8.09
C ASP A 5 -7.87 -17.85 7.83
N ASN A 6 -6.73 -17.66 8.52
CA ASN A 6 -5.90 -16.46 8.41
C ASN A 6 -5.33 -16.20 7.01
N PHE A 7 -5.34 -17.19 6.11
CA PHE A 7 -4.94 -17.02 4.72
C PHE A 7 -5.87 -16.06 3.96
N ARG A 8 -7.17 -16.00 4.33
CA ARG A 8 -8.13 -15.09 3.68
C ARG A 8 -8.10 -13.69 4.28
N SER A 9 -7.95 -13.59 5.59
CA SER A 9 -7.82 -12.33 6.33
C SER A 9 -7.31 -12.60 7.73
N THR A 10 -6.52 -11.67 8.27
CA THR A 10 -6.00 -11.74 9.63
C THR A 10 -6.76 -10.80 10.56
N MET A 11 -6.94 -11.20 11.81
CA MET A 11 -7.47 -10.29 12.84
C MET A 11 -6.55 -9.06 12.97
N VAL A 12 -7.15 -7.87 12.97
CA VAL A 12 -6.40 -6.61 13.18
C VAL A 12 -5.81 -6.62 14.59
N ALA A 13 -4.48 -6.45 14.68
CA ALA A 13 -3.80 -6.33 15.96
C ALA A 13 -4.24 -5.05 16.70
N PRO A 14 -4.35 -5.06 18.04
CA PRO A 14 -4.79 -3.88 18.81
C PRO A 14 -3.99 -2.60 18.52
N GLU A 15 -2.68 -2.73 18.30
CA GLU A 15 -1.78 -1.62 17.99
C GLU A 15 -2.06 -1.02 16.60
N VAL A 16 -2.44 -1.86 15.63
CA VAL A 16 -2.85 -1.43 14.29
C VAL A 16 -4.16 -0.65 14.39
N TRP A 17 -5.14 -1.16 15.14
CA TRP A 17 -6.40 -0.45 15.35
C TRP A 17 -6.20 0.91 16.03
N ALA A 18 -5.33 0.98 17.04
CA ALA A 18 -4.99 2.24 17.70
C ALA A 18 -4.40 3.26 16.71
N ALA A 19 -3.44 2.84 15.88
CA ALA A 19 -2.83 3.71 14.87
C ALA A 19 -3.85 4.18 13.81
N MET A 20 -4.72 3.27 13.33
CA MET A 20 -5.79 3.61 12.40
C MET A 20 -6.77 4.62 12.99
N ARG A 21 -7.14 4.45 14.26
CA ARG A 21 -8.03 5.39 14.96
C ARG A 21 -7.41 6.77 15.06
N THR A 22 -6.14 6.87 15.43
CA THR A 22 -5.43 8.16 15.46
C THR A 22 -5.39 8.80 14.09
N ALA A 23 -5.07 8.05 13.03
CA ALA A 23 -5.08 8.56 11.67
C ALA A 23 -6.48 9.07 11.24
N ALA A 24 -7.54 8.37 11.63
CA ALA A 24 -8.91 8.67 11.20
C ALA A 24 -9.61 9.77 12.01
N ILE A 25 -9.26 9.94 13.28
CA ILE A 25 -9.94 10.86 14.20
C ILE A 25 -9.08 12.07 14.56
N ASP A 26 -7.79 11.86 14.84
CA ASP A 26 -6.91 12.91 15.34
C ASP A 26 -6.16 13.60 14.19
N GLU A 27 -5.73 12.84 13.17
CA GLU A 27 -4.93 13.31 12.02
C GLU A 27 -5.72 13.29 10.70
N TYR A 28 -7.03 13.54 10.76
CA TYR A 28 -7.98 13.37 9.65
C TYR A 28 -7.84 14.39 8.51
N ALA A 29 -6.93 15.37 8.63
CA ALA A 29 -6.80 16.45 7.67
C ALA A 29 -6.30 15.95 6.31
N VAL A 30 -6.60 16.70 5.25
CA VAL A 30 -6.12 16.39 3.90
C VAL A 30 -4.62 16.70 3.83
N PRO A 31 -3.73 15.74 3.48
CA PRO A 31 -2.29 15.95 3.43
C PRO A 31 -1.83 17.11 2.53
N ALA A 32 -2.60 17.40 1.47
CA ALA A 32 -2.31 18.49 0.54
C ALA A 32 -2.74 19.88 1.05
N ALA A 33 -3.36 19.97 2.22
CA ALA A 33 -3.80 21.26 2.78
C ALA A 33 -2.62 22.07 3.32
N PHE A 34 -2.58 23.38 3.02
CA PHE A 34 -1.58 24.31 3.54
C PHE A 34 -1.89 24.74 4.98
N THR A 35 -2.07 23.77 5.88
CA THR A 35 -2.33 23.98 7.31
C THR A 35 -1.43 23.07 8.14
N GLN A 36 -1.21 23.41 9.41
CA GLN A 36 -0.41 22.57 10.32
C GLN A 36 -0.97 21.14 10.41
N CYS A 37 -2.30 20.99 10.45
CA CYS A 37 -2.94 19.68 10.44
C CYS A 37 -2.70 18.93 9.12
N GLY A 38 -2.72 19.63 7.97
CA GLY A 38 -2.39 19.05 6.68
C GLY A 38 -0.95 18.55 6.62
N THR A 39 0.00 19.33 7.15
CA THR A 39 1.40 18.91 7.29
C THR A 39 1.52 17.66 8.18
N GLY A 40 0.85 17.62 9.33
CA GLY A 40 0.85 16.44 10.21
C GLY A 40 0.35 15.17 9.52
N ALA A 41 -0.73 15.28 8.75
CA ALA A 41 -1.27 14.17 7.95
C ALA A 41 -0.30 13.72 6.85
N ALA A 42 0.38 14.66 6.17
CA ALA A 42 1.40 14.34 5.16
C ALA A 42 2.60 13.60 5.76
N GLU A 43 3.11 14.07 6.91
CA GLU A 43 4.19 13.41 7.62
C GLU A 43 3.79 12.01 8.11
N LEU A 44 2.52 11.79 8.48
CA LEU A 44 2.03 10.47 8.87
C LEU A 44 2.14 9.46 7.72
N VAL A 45 1.72 9.86 6.51
CA VAL A 45 1.84 9.05 5.29
C VAL A 45 3.31 8.80 4.95
N GLU A 46 4.15 9.84 5.04
CA GLU A 46 5.58 9.75 4.76
C GLU A 46 6.29 8.76 5.69
N ARG A 47 6.00 8.84 7.00
CA ARG A 47 6.52 7.89 8.00
C ARG A 47 6.06 6.46 7.71
N ALA A 48 4.83 6.26 7.28
CA ALA A 48 4.32 4.94 6.92
C ALA A 48 5.05 4.38 5.69
N GLN A 49 5.25 5.20 4.66
CA GLN A 49 5.96 4.82 3.44
C GLN A 49 7.42 4.45 3.74
N ASN A 50 8.11 5.24 4.56
CA ASN A 50 9.47 4.97 5.00
C ASN A 50 9.60 3.66 5.78
N ARG A 51 8.66 3.37 6.68
CA ARG A 51 8.64 2.10 7.43
C ARG A 51 8.42 0.91 6.52
N LEU A 52 7.53 1.02 5.54
CA LEU A 52 7.27 -0.03 4.56
C LEU A 52 8.50 -0.29 3.69
N ALA A 53 9.11 0.76 3.15
CA ALA A 53 10.32 0.68 2.34
C ALA A 53 11.45 -0.04 3.10
N ALA A 54 11.71 0.38 4.35
CA ALA A 54 12.72 -0.26 5.20
C ALA A 54 12.43 -1.74 5.48
N ALA A 55 11.15 -2.12 5.65
CA ALA A 55 10.77 -3.51 5.94
C ALA A 55 11.04 -4.46 4.76
N ILE A 56 11.04 -3.96 3.52
CA ILE A 56 11.29 -4.74 2.30
C ILE A 56 12.66 -4.46 1.66
N GLY A 57 13.48 -3.61 2.27
CA GLY A 57 14.80 -3.25 1.74
C GLY A 57 14.76 -2.33 0.51
N ALA A 58 13.72 -1.52 0.36
CA ALA A 58 13.55 -0.55 -0.72
C ALA A 58 13.80 0.89 -0.26
N SER A 59 13.91 1.80 -1.21
CA SER A 59 13.93 3.24 -0.99
C SER A 59 12.51 3.78 -0.90
N GLN A 60 12.32 4.91 -0.21
CA GLN A 60 11.00 5.53 -0.02
C GLN A 60 10.28 5.82 -1.35
N ASN A 61 11.02 6.28 -2.35
CA ASN A 61 10.52 6.61 -3.69
C ASN A 61 10.18 5.38 -4.56
N GLU A 62 10.45 4.17 -4.08
CA GLU A 62 10.10 2.91 -4.74
C GLU A 62 8.78 2.33 -4.21
N VAL A 63 8.15 2.98 -3.23
CA VAL A 63 6.89 2.53 -2.62
C VAL A 63 5.73 3.40 -3.08
N VAL A 64 4.66 2.76 -3.56
CA VAL A 64 3.39 3.42 -3.89
C VAL A 64 2.28 2.76 -3.10
N PHE A 65 1.44 3.55 -2.42
CA PHE A 65 0.25 3.03 -1.75
C PHE A 65 -0.88 2.77 -2.76
N THR A 66 -1.53 1.63 -2.63
CA THR A 66 -2.73 1.23 -3.38
C THR A 66 -3.83 0.83 -2.40
N GLY A 67 -5.07 0.75 -2.87
CA GLY A 67 -6.21 0.27 -2.08
C GLY A 67 -6.19 -1.24 -1.83
N SER A 68 -5.43 -2.01 -2.63
CA SER A 68 -5.31 -3.47 -2.47
C SER A 68 -4.11 -4.07 -3.22
N GLY A 69 -3.82 -5.35 -2.96
CA GLY A 69 -2.87 -6.15 -3.74
C GLY A 69 -3.32 -6.35 -5.20
N THR A 70 -4.63 -6.51 -5.44
CA THR A 70 -5.18 -6.61 -6.82
C THR A 70 -4.89 -5.35 -7.63
N GLU A 71 -5.07 -4.17 -7.03
CA GLU A 71 -4.73 -2.90 -7.68
C GLU A 71 -3.22 -2.78 -7.93
N ALA A 72 -2.39 -3.15 -6.95
CA ALA A 72 -0.93 -3.11 -7.10
C ALA A 72 -0.42 -3.98 -8.25
N ILE A 73 -0.94 -5.21 -8.38
CA ILE A 73 -0.58 -6.12 -9.48
C ILE A 73 -0.99 -5.55 -10.83
N ASN A 74 -2.19 -4.98 -10.94
CA ASN A 74 -2.65 -4.35 -12.17
C ASN A 74 -1.78 -3.15 -12.56
N ILE A 75 -1.39 -2.31 -11.59
CA ILE A 75 -0.47 -1.18 -11.85
C ILE A 75 0.89 -1.70 -12.34
N ALA A 76 1.44 -2.76 -11.72
CA ALA A 76 2.72 -3.31 -12.12
C ALA A 76 2.69 -3.91 -13.54
N LEU A 77 1.66 -4.68 -13.88
CA LEU A 77 1.51 -5.31 -15.19
C LEU A 77 1.20 -4.30 -16.30
N TRP A 78 0.15 -3.49 -16.13
CA TRP A 78 -0.25 -2.53 -17.16
C TRP A 78 0.71 -1.36 -17.25
N GLY A 79 1.20 -0.86 -16.12
CA GLY A 79 2.19 0.20 -16.08
C GLY A 79 3.48 -0.18 -16.80
N SER A 80 4.00 -1.40 -16.56
CA SER A 80 5.23 -1.86 -17.21
C SER A 80 5.04 -2.15 -18.70
N THR A 81 3.91 -2.73 -19.11
CA THR A 81 3.62 -3.02 -20.52
C THR A 81 3.38 -1.75 -21.34
N TRP A 82 2.61 -0.80 -20.81
CA TRP A 82 2.40 0.49 -21.47
C TRP A 82 3.67 1.32 -21.56
N ALA A 83 4.51 1.31 -20.52
CA ALA A 83 5.78 2.03 -20.51
C ALA A 83 6.80 1.52 -21.53
N GLN A 84 6.76 0.22 -21.87
CA GLN A 84 7.68 -0.37 -22.86
C GLN A 84 7.38 0.08 -24.30
N ALA A 85 6.18 0.61 -24.59
CA ALA A 85 5.77 1.06 -25.91
C ALA A 85 5.99 0.02 -27.04
N VAL A 86 5.91 -1.26 -26.70
CA VAL A 86 5.99 -2.37 -27.66
C VAL A 86 4.58 -2.81 -28.06
N ASP A 87 4.40 -3.14 -29.34
CA ASP A 87 3.09 -3.54 -29.91
C ASP A 87 2.56 -4.85 -29.29
N LYS A 88 3.47 -5.75 -28.89
CA LYS A 88 3.15 -7.07 -28.32
C LYS A 88 4.10 -7.40 -27.16
N PRO A 89 3.78 -7.01 -25.91
CA PRO A 89 4.58 -7.40 -24.77
C PRO A 89 4.43 -8.91 -24.51
N GLU A 90 5.55 -9.57 -24.23
CA GLU A 90 5.56 -10.95 -23.76
C GLU A 90 5.60 -10.97 -22.23
N ILE A 91 4.70 -11.75 -21.62
CA ILE A 91 4.60 -11.90 -20.16
C ILE A 91 4.73 -13.39 -19.83
N VAL A 92 5.61 -13.71 -18.90
CA VAL A 92 5.78 -15.07 -18.36
C VAL A 92 5.17 -15.09 -16.95
N THR A 93 4.32 -16.08 -16.69
CA THR A 93 3.65 -16.30 -15.40
C THR A 93 3.54 -17.81 -15.11
N SER A 94 3.01 -18.18 -13.94
CA SER A 94 2.78 -19.58 -13.55
C SER A 94 1.31 -19.98 -13.61
N GLU A 95 1.04 -21.29 -13.58
CA GLU A 95 -0.35 -21.83 -13.54
C GLU A 95 -1.03 -21.69 -12.18
N ILE A 96 -0.30 -21.23 -11.15
CA ILE A 96 -0.76 -21.22 -9.75
C ILE A 96 -0.85 -19.81 -9.15
N GLU A 97 -0.80 -18.78 -9.99
CA GLU A 97 -0.97 -17.40 -9.52
C GLU A 97 -2.36 -17.16 -8.92
N TYR A 98 -2.44 -16.12 -8.09
CA TYR A 98 -3.72 -15.62 -7.60
C TYR A 98 -4.54 -15.02 -8.75
N PRO A 99 -5.89 -15.17 -8.76
CA PRO A 99 -6.75 -14.63 -9.81
C PRO A 99 -6.75 -13.11 -9.97
#